data_AF-A0A4Y7S7B9-F1
#
_entry.id   AF-A0A4Y7S7B9-F1
#
_cell.length_a   1.000
_cell.length_b   1.000
_cell.length_c   1.000
_cell.angle_alpha   90.00
_cell.angle_beta   90.00
_cell.angle_gamma   90.00
#
_symmetry.space_group_name_H-M   'P 1'
#
loop_
_entity.id
_entity.type
_entity.pdbx_description
1 polymer ?
#
loop_
_entity_poly.entity_id
_entity_poly.type
_entity_poly.pdbx_seq_one_letter_code
_entity_poly.pdbx_strand_id
1 'polypeptide(L)'
;MTNNNRLNSWSYNGVLRENYAYDAAGNLTTKGSSAYTYNNANEITNAGFTYDDNGNMTSDRIYTYAYNAENQLTQVNRVADNSLVATYTYNHNGLRRSKTVYTSGQATVTNFSWDVFGNLVRESNADGTIRREYYYDPNGNLLTFKTPSSGPYFYYQNLRGDIVEVSDNNATRSEYQYDPWGKPLNTPTGVSQPFRYAGYYYDEETGLYYLKSRYYSPTLGRFLTRDGYGYIVILQNLCPSDLHNN
;
A
#
# COMPACT_ATOMS: atom_id res chain seq x y z
N MET A 1 -18.47 11.46 -26.53
CA MET A 1 -17.02 11.66 -26.69
C MET A 1 -16.33 11.23 -25.39
N THR A 2 -16.08 9.94 -25.20
CA THR A 2 -15.46 9.41 -23.95
C THR A 2 -13.95 9.43 -24.11
N ASN A 3 -13.38 10.60 -23.85
CA ASN A 3 -11.94 10.84 -23.84
C ASN A 3 -11.43 10.62 -22.41
N ASN A 4 -11.38 9.35 -21.97
CA ASN A 4 -10.86 9.06 -20.64
C ASN A 4 -9.39 8.71 -20.80
N ASN A 5 -8.49 9.67 -20.53
CA ASN A 5 -7.03 9.55 -20.46
C ASN A 5 -6.57 8.50 -19.42
N ARG A 6 -7.06 7.27 -19.52
CA ARG A 6 -6.79 6.16 -18.63
C ARG A 6 -5.88 5.18 -19.34
N LEU A 7 -4.89 4.69 -18.61
CA LEU A 7 -3.91 3.73 -19.10
C LEU A 7 -4.64 2.47 -19.58
N ASN A 8 -4.51 2.12 -20.87
CA ASN A 8 -5.18 0.97 -21.50
C ASN A 8 -4.29 -0.26 -21.64
N SER A 9 -2.97 -0.07 -21.55
CA SER A 9 -1.97 -1.12 -21.67
C SER A 9 -0.68 -0.64 -21.05
N TRP A 10 0.15 -1.59 -20.63
CA TRP A 10 1.48 -1.31 -20.10
C TRP A 10 2.49 -2.30 -20.65
N SER A 11 3.61 -1.76 -21.10
CA SER A 11 4.75 -2.51 -21.61
C SER A 11 5.96 -2.25 -20.72
N TYR A 12 6.75 -3.30 -20.50
CA TYR A 12 7.99 -3.22 -19.74
C TYR A 12 9.13 -3.80 -20.58
N ASN A 13 10.17 -2.99 -20.81
CA ASN A 13 11.28 -3.28 -21.73
C ASN A 13 10.80 -3.67 -23.15
N GLY A 14 9.84 -2.91 -23.68
CA GLY A 14 9.30 -3.10 -25.03
C GLY A 14 8.32 -4.28 -25.18
N VAL A 15 8.06 -5.04 -24.11
CA VAL A 15 7.15 -6.19 -24.13
C VAL A 15 5.84 -5.83 -23.42
N LEU A 16 4.70 -6.03 -24.10
CA LEU A 16 3.38 -5.87 -23.50
C LEU A 16 3.25 -6.79 -22.28
N ARG A 17 2.91 -6.20 -21.13
CA ARG A 17 2.75 -6.93 -19.86
C ARG A 17 1.29 -7.09 -19.49
N GLU A 18 0.53 -6.01 -19.53
CA GLU A 18 -0.86 -6.01 -19.09
C GLU A 18 -1.71 -5.08 -19.96
N ASN A 19 -2.98 -5.46 -20.12
CA ASN A 19 -4.03 -4.61 -20.67
C ASN A 19 -5.00 -4.22 -19.57
N TYR A 20 -5.61 -3.06 -19.75
CA TYR A 20 -6.55 -2.46 -18.81
C TYR A 20 -7.81 -2.03 -19.53
N ALA A 21 -8.97 -2.33 -18.94
CA ALA A 21 -10.25 -1.84 -19.41
C ALA A 21 -11.04 -1.27 -18.23
N TYR A 22 -11.92 -0.32 -18.54
CA TYR A 22 -12.70 0.40 -17.53
C TYR A 22 -14.16 0.49 -17.96
N ASP A 23 -15.06 0.52 -16.98
CA ASP A 23 -16.44 0.92 -17.21
C ASP A 23 -16.59 2.46 -17.27
N ALA A 24 -17.83 2.92 -17.47
CA ALA A 24 -18.15 4.34 -17.53
C ALA A 24 -17.89 5.08 -16.19
N ALA A 25 -18.03 4.40 -15.05
CA ALA A 25 -17.74 4.95 -13.73
C ALA A 25 -16.22 4.99 -13.44
N GLY A 26 -15.42 4.27 -14.21
CA GLY A 26 -13.97 4.17 -14.05
C GLY A 26 -13.47 3.05 -13.18
N ASN A 27 -14.32 2.07 -12.91
CA ASN A 27 -13.88 0.84 -12.29
C ASN A 27 -13.07 0.02 -13.30
N LEU A 28 -11.99 -0.60 -12.83
CA LEU A 28 -11.09 -1.42 -13.65
C LEU A 28 -11.74 -2.77 -13.96
N THR A 29 -12.45 -2.88 -15.07
CA THR A 29 -13.13 -4.12 -15.50
C THR A 29 -12.17 -5.18 -16.01
N THR A 30 -10.96 -4.80 -16.41
CA THR A 30 -9.90 -5.74 -16.80
C THR A 30 -8.56 -5.26 -16.29
N LYS A 31 -7.80 -6.16 -15.68
CA LYS A 31 -6.42 -5.96 -15.26
C LYS A 31 -5.58 -7.19 -15.61
N GLY A 32 -4.81 -7.12 -16.68
CA GLY A 32 -4.10 -8.28 -17.21
C GLY A 32 -5.09 -9.40 -17.55
N SER A 33 -4.94 -10.56 -16.93
CA SER A 33 -5.84 -11.72 -17.11
C SER A 33 -7.08 -11.69 -16.19
N SER A 34 -7.17 -10.74 -15.26
CA SER A 34 -8.30 -10.65 -14.33
C SER A 34 -9.42 -9.78 -14.92
N ALA A 35 -10.66 -10.27 -14.82
CA ALA A 35 -11.86 -9.53 -15.21
C ALA A 35 -12.75 -9.29 -13.99
N TYR A 36 -13.28 -8.07 -13.86
CA TYR A 36 -14.07 -7.64 -12.72
C TYR A 36 -15.42 -7.08 -13.15
N THR A 37 -16.47 -7.44 -12.41
CA THR A 37 -17.82 -6.90 -12.56
C THR A 37 -18.18 -6.09 -11.33
N TYR A 38 -18.97 -5.02 -11.52
CA TYR A 38 -19.28 -4.07 -10.46
C TYR A 38 -20.79 -3.87 -10.30
N ASN A 39 -21.25 -3.64 -9.06
CA ASN A 39 -22.61 -3.19 -8.79
C ASN A 39 -22.70 -1.65 -8.86
N ASN A 40 -23.90 -1.10 -8.64
CA ASN A 40 -24.13 0.36 -8.63
C ASN A 40 -23.36 1.11 -7.53
N ALA A 41 -22.88 0.39 -6.52
CA ALA A 41 -22.05 0.94 -5.44
C ALA A 41 -20.53 0.85 -5.75
N ASN A 42 -20.16 0.49 -6.99
CA ASN A 42 -18.77 0.28 -7.42
C ASN A 42 -18.05 -0.83 -6.62
N GLU A 43 -18.78 -1.83 -6.13
CA GLU A 43 -18.21 -2.99 -5.45
C GLU A 43 -18.05 -4.15 -6.42
N ILE A 44 -16.92 -4.85 -6.32
CA ILE A 44 -16.62 -6.04 -7.13
C ILE A 44 -17.62 -7.15 -6.77
N THR A 45 -18.32 -7.69 -7.77
CA THR A 45 -19.38 -8.70 -7.59
C THR A 45 -18.96 -10.12 -7.99
N ASN A 46 -17.72 -10.29 -8.45
CA ASN A 46 -17.16 -11.61 -8.74
C ASN A 46 -17.22 -12.51 -7.49
N ALA A 47 -17.38 -13.82 -7.71
CA ALA A 47 -17.41 -14.79 -6.62
C ALA A 47 -16.16 -14.70 -5.72
N GLY A 48 -16.38 -14.75 -4.40
CA GLY A 48 -15.33 -14.63 -3.39
C GLY A 48 -15.03 -13.21 -2.93
N PHE A 49 -15.58 -12.18 -3.59
CA PHE A 49 -15.57 -10.82 -3.07
C PHE A 49 -16.79 -10.58 -2.19
N THR A 50 -16.59 -9.98 -1.02
CA THR A 50 -17.66 -9.63 -0.09
C THR A 50 -17.40 -8.26 0.53
N TYR A 51 -18.47 -7.62 1.00
CA TYR A 51 -18.43 -6.29 1.61
C TYR A 51 -19.36 -6.25 2.82
N ASP A 52 -19.05 -5.38 3.78
CA ASP A 52 -19.99 -5.00 4.84
C ASP A 52 -20.94 -3.87 4.39
N ASP A 53 -21.91 -3.51 5.23
CA ASP A 53 -22.90 -2.48 4.93
C ASP A 53 -22.29 -1.07 4.79
N ASN A 54 -21.08 -0.85 5.31
CA ASN A 54 -20.32 0.40 5.16
C ASN A 54 -19.55 0.44 3.83
N GLY A 55 -19.56 -0.65 3.05
CA GLY A 55 -18.86 -0.80 1.79
C GLY A 55 -17.36 -1.10 1.97
N ASN A 56 -16.94 -1.59 3.13
CA ASN A 56 -15.60 -2.12 3.31
C ASN A 56 -15.52 -3.53 2.73
N MET A 57 -14.49 -3.81 1.95
CA MET A 57 -14.25 -5.15 1.41
C MET A 57 -13.91 -6.11 2.53
N THR A 58 -14.77 -7.10 2.80
CA THR A 58 -14.54 -8.14 3.82
C THR A 58 -13.85 -9.39 3.27
N SER A 59 -13.79 -9.55 1.94
CA SER A 59 -12.94 -10.56 1.30
C SER A 59 -12.57 -10.18 -0.14
N ASP A 60 -11.37 -10.54 -0.58
CA ASP A 60 -10.87 -10.39 -1.96
C ASP A 60 -10.57 -11.72 -2.66
N ARG A 61 -11.12 -12.83 -2.15
CA ARG A 61 -10.84 -14.25 -2.47
C ARG A 61 -9.51 -14.82 -1.97
N ILE A 62 -8.53 -13.98 -1.62
CA ILE A 62 -7.22 -14.40 -1.10
C ILE A 62 -7.20 -14.23 0.42
N TYR A 63 -7.71 -13.09 0.88
CA TYR A 63 -7.81 -12.70 2.26
C TYR A 63 -9.24 -12.38 2.67
N THR A 64 -9.51 -12.50 3.96
CA THR A 64 -10.66 -11.87 4.61
C THR A 64 -10.17 -10.74 5.50
N TYR A 65 -10.99 -9.71 5.64
CA TYR A 65 -10.67 -8.48 6.32
C TYR A 65 -11.71 -8.18 7.40
N ALA A 66 -11.26 -7.78 8.59
CA ALA A 66 -12.12 -7.27 9.64
C ALA A 66 -11.80 -5.81 9.94
N TYR A 67 -12.83 -5.04 10.31
CA TYR A 67 -12.74 -3.61 10.56
C TYR A 67 -13.29 -3.26 11.94
N ASN A 68 -12.80 -2.17 12.53
CA ASN A 68 -13.43 -1.56 13.71
C ASN A 68 -14.59 -0.61 13.30
N ALA A 69 -15.25 0.00 14.29
CA ALA A 69 -16.36 0.92 14.08
C ALA A 69 -15.96 2.17 13.28
N GLU A 70 -14.67 2.53 13.30
CA GLU A 70 -14.07 3.63 12.53
C GLU A 70 -13.64 3.22 11.10
N ASN A 71 -14.05 2.04 10.62
CA ASN A 71 -13.70 1.47 9.31
C ASN A 71 -12.19 1.25 9.09
N GLN A 72 -11.42 1.07 10.17
CA GLN A 72 -9.99 0.78 10.13
C GLN A 72 -9.76 -0.73 10.12
N LEU A 73 -8.89 -1.21 9.23
CA LEU A 73 -8.56 -2.63 9.09
C LEU A 73 -7.88 -3.14 10.37
N THR A 74 -8.48 -4.06 11.10
CA THR A 74 -7.93 -4.60 12.36
C THR A 74 -7.34 -5.99 12.20
N GLN A 75 -7.79 -6.76 11.20
CA GLN A 75 -7.39 -8.14 11.04
C GLN A 75 -7.42 -8.59 9.58
N VAL A 76 -6.47 -9.45 9.22
CA VAL A 76 -6.37 -10.10 7.91
C VAL A 76 -6.15 -11.60 8.12
N ASN A 77 -6.99 -12.43 7.50
CA ASN A 77 -6.81 -13.89 7.47
C ASN A 77 -6.68 -14.37 6.03
N ARG A 78 -6.02 -15.51 5.80
CA ARG A 78 -6.04 -16.18 4.49
C ARG A 78 -7.36 -16.91 4.30
N VAL A 79 -7.98 -16.77 3.14
CA VAL A 79 -9.21 -17.51 2.79
C VAL A 79 -8.96 -19.01 2.74
N ALA A 80 -7.78 -19.44 2.27
CA ALA A 80 -7.49 -20.85 2.01
C ALA A 80 -7.57 -21.76 3.25
N ASP A 81 -7.20 -21.25 4.42
CA ASP A 81 -7.10 -22.03 5.66
C ASP A 81 -7.56 -21.24 6.91
N ASN A 82 -8.11 -20.04 6.73
CA ASN A 82 -8.50 -19.11 7.78
C ASN A 82 -7.35 -18.70 8.73
N SER A 83 -6.09 -18.93 8.34
CA SER A 83 -4.93 -18.58 9.16
C SER A 83 -4.80 -17.07 9.32
N LEU A 84 -4.48 -16.62 10.53
CA LEU A 84 -4.22 -15.23 10.83
C LEU A 84 -2.93 -14.78 10.12
N VAL A 85 -2.99 -13.67 9.38
CA VAL A 85 -1.84 -13.12 8.64
C VAL A 85 -1.29 -11.92 9.36
N ALA A 86 -2.18 -10.98 9.70
CA ALA A 86 -1.82 -9.77 10.39
C ALA A 86 -2.96 -9.24 11.25
N THR A 87 -2.61 -8.56 12.34
CA THR A 87 -3.51 -7.71 13.12
C THR A 87 -2.92 -6.31 13.25
N TYR A 88 -3.81 -5.32 13.40
CA TYR A 88 -3.43 -3.91 13.48
C TYR A 88 -4.18 -3.21 14.62
N THR A 89 -3.50 -2.29 15.28
CA THR A 89 -4.13 -1.37 16.24
C THR A 89 -3.85 0.06 15.86
N TYR A 90 -4.69 0.99 16.31
CA TYR A 90 -4.64 2.40 15.96
C TYR A 90 -4.61 3.27 17.22
N ASN A 91 -3.98 4.43 17.13
CA ASN A 91 -4.03 5.45 18.17
C ASN A 91 -5.28 6.34 18.00
N HIS A 92 -5.47 7.29 18.93
CA HIS A 92 -6.63 8.18 18.93
C HIS A 92 -6.68 9.14 17.71
N ASN A 93 -5.57 9.32 17.00
CA ASN A 93 -5.51 10.10 15.75
C ASN A 93 -5.80 9.24 14.51
N GLY A 94 -6.18 7.97 14.70
CA GLY A 94 -6.42 7.02 13.63
C GLY A 94 -5.16 6.50 12.94
N LEU A 95 -3.96 6.80 13.46
CA LEU A 95 -2.71 6.28 12.92
C LEU A 95 -2.38 4.92 13.54
N ARG A 96 -1.99 3.96 12.70
CA ARG A 96 -1.55 2.62 13.10
C ARG A 96 -0.49 2.69 14.19
N ARG A 97 -0.83 2.19 15.36
CA ARG A 97 0.02 2.14 16.55
C ARG A 97 0.89 0.89 16.56
N SER A 98 0.35 -0.24 16.15
CA SER A 98 1.12 -1.48 16.02
C SER A 98 0.59 -2.35 14.89
N LYS A 99 1.46 -3.25 14.41
CA LYS A 99 1.07 -4.43 13.64
C LYS A 99 1.68 -5.69 14.23
N THR A 100 0.96 -6.79 14.14
CA THR A 100 1.48 -8.12 14.46
C THR A 100 1.34 -9.00 13.24
N VAL A 101 2.47 -9.51 12.73
CA VAL A 101 2.51 -10.41 11.57
C VAL A 101 2.71 -11.84 12.05
N TYR A 102 1.95 -12.78 11.49
CA TYR A 102 1.97 -14.19 11.87
C TYR A 102 2.55 -15.03 10.72
N THR A 103 3.72 -15.63 10.97
CA THR A 103 4.42 -16.47 9.99
C THR A 103 4.82 -17.77 10.65
N SER A 104 4.37 -18.90 10.09
CA SER A 104 4.70 -20.25 10.59
C SER A 104 4.50 -20.42 12.11
N GLY A 105 3.40 -19.87 12.63
CA GLY A 105 3.05 -19.92 14.06
C GLY A 105 3.79 -18.93 14.96
N GLN A 106 4.68 -18.09 14.41
CA GLN A 106 5.38 -17.04 15.16
C GLN A 106 4.75 -15.66 14.92
N ALA A 107 4.59 -14.89 15.99
CA ALA A 107 4.06 -13.53 15.95
C ALA A 107 5.20 -12.50 16.06
N THR A 108 5.33 -11.64 15.06
CA THR A 108 6.29 -10.53 15.05
C THR A 108 5.55 -9.22 15.21
N VAL A 109 5.80 -8.50 16.30
CA VAL A 109 5.18 -7.20 16.59
C VAL A 109 6.10 -6.08 16.09
N THR A 110 5.51 -5.10 15.41
CA THR A 110 6.13 -3.81 15.13
C THR A 110 5.25 -2.71 15.70
N ASN A 111 5.83 -1.88 16.56
CA ASN A 111 5.21 -0.68 17.10
C ASN A 111 5.64 0.53 16.27
N PHE A 112 4.74 1.49 16.08
CA PHE A 112 4.93 2.69 15.27
C PHE A 112 4.83 3.95 16.13
N SER A 113 5.78 4.86 15.98
CA SER A 113 5.77 6.19 16.60
C SER A 113 5.69 7.26 15.54
N TRP A 114 4.82 8.24 15.75
CA TRP A 114 4.48 9.28 14.79
C TRP A 114 4.84 10.65 15.37
N ASP A 115 5.28 11.58 14.51
CA ASP A 115 5.40 12.98 14.91
C ASP A 115 4.03 13.69 14.91
N VAL A 116 4.03 14.97 15.30
CA VAL A 116 2.83 15.81 15.35
C VAL A 116 2.18 16.05 13.98
N PHE A 117 2.94 15.89 12.89
CA PHE A 117 2.48 16.05 11.52
C PHE A 117 1.98 14.72 10.91
N GLY A 118 2.04 13.63 11.69
CA GLY A 118 1.62 12.30 11.26
C GLY A 118 2.64 11.61 10.35
N ASN A 119 3.92 11.99 10.40
CA ASN A 119 5.01 11.25 9.76
C ASN A 119 5.47 10.11 10.66
N LEU A 120 5.77 8.94 10.07
CA LEU A 120 6.28 7.80 10.83
C LEU A 120 7.74 8.05 11.15
N VAL A 121 8.10 8.29 12.40
CA VAL A 121 9.48 8.62 12.79
C VAL A 121 10.25 7.43 13.36
N ARG A 122 9.57 6.40 13.85
CA ARG A 122 10.23 5.22 14.44
C ARG A 122 9.38 3.97 14.38
N GLU A 123 10.08 2.86 14.19
CA GLU A 123 9.59 1.51 14.45
C GLU A 123 10.36 0.85 15.58
N SER A 124 9.66 0.06 16.40
CA SER A 124 10.28 -0.77 17.44
C SER A 124 9.66 -2.17 17.50
N ASN A 125 10.41 -3.11 18.09
CA ASN A 125 9.91 -4.43 18.46
C ASN A 125 8.88 -4.34 19.60
N ALA A 126 8.30 -5.49 19.98
CA ALA A 126 7.35 -5.61 21.10
C ALA A 126 7.90 -5.03 22.42
N ASP A 127 9.19 -5.23 22.69
CA ASP A 127 9.91 -4.79 23.90
C ASP A 127 10.32 -3.31 23.86
N GLY A 128 10.02 -2.59 22.78
CA GLY A 128 10.41 -1.20 22.57
C GLY A 128 11.80 -1.01 21.95
N THR A 129 12.58 -2.08 21.74
CA THR A 129 13.88 -2.02 21.06
C THR A 129 13.69 -1.42 19.67
N ILE A 130 14.47 -0.38 19.36
CA ILE A 130 14.38 0.34 18.09
C ILE A 130 14.74 -0.60 16.94
N ARG A 131 13.95 -0.58 15.86
CA ARG A 131 14.25 -1.29 14.61
C ARG A 131 14.73 -0.33 13.54
N ARG A 132 14.03 0.80 13.41
CA ARG A 132 14.29 1.84 12.41
C ARG A 132 13.86 3.21 12.93
N GLU A 133 14.59 4.24 12.52
CA GLU A 133 14.24 5.65 12.70
C GLU A 133 14.27 6.34 11.35
N TYR A 134 13.28 7.20 11.10
CA TYR A 134 13.07 7.88 9.82
C TYR A 134 13.18 9.39 10.00
N TYR A 135 13.74 10.04 8.99
CA TYR A 135 13.97 11.47 8.99
C TYR A 135 13.41 12.09 7.72
N TYR A 136 12.81 13.27 7.89
CA TYR A 136 12.09 14.00 6.88
C TYR A 136 12.69 15.39 6.70
N ASP A 137 12.49 15.98 5.53
CA ASP A 137 12.77 17.40 5.32
C ASP A 137 11.69 18.28 6.01
N PRO A 138 11.86 19.61 6.07
CA PRO A 138 10.86 20.51 6.65
C PRO A 138 9.49 20.50 5.96
N ASN A 139 9.39 19.97 4.74
CA ASN A 139 8.14 19.85 3.98
C ASN A 139 7.46 18.49 4.20
N GLY A 140 8.05 17.59 5.00
CA GLY A 140 7.53 16.25 5.26
C GLY A 140 7.92 15.20 4.22
N ASN A 141 8.89 15.48 3.35
CA ASN A 141 9.40 14.49 2.39
C ASN A 141 10.36 13.53 3.09
N LEU A 142 10.18 12.21 2.88
CA LEU A 142 11.03 11.18 3.46
C LEU A 142 12.43 11.22 2.86
N LEU A 143 13.46 11.48 3.68
CA LEU A 143 14.84 11.63 3.22
C LEU A 143 15.69 10.40 3.49
N THR A 144 15.70 9.94 4.74
CA THR A 144 16.64 8.91 5.20
C THR A 144 16.06 8.08 6.31
N PHE A 145 16.61 6.88 6.50
CA PHE A 145 16.41 6.09 7.70
C PHE A 145 17.72 5.54 8.24
N LYS A 146 17.69 5.16 9.51
CA LYS A 146 18.76 4.44 10.21
C LYS A 146 18.22 3.18 10.85
N THR A 147 19.08 2.18 11.03
CA THR A 147 18.83 1.02 11.88
C THR A 147 19.75 1.14 13.12
N PRO A 148 19.53 0.36 14.19
CA PRO A 148 20.43 0.37 15.33
C PRO A 148 21.89 0.05 15.00
N SER A 149 22.12 -0.72 13.93
CA SER A 149 23.43 -1.22 13.54
C SER A 149 24.05 -0.50 12.35
N SER A 150 23.30 0.32 11.60
CA SER A 150 23.78 0.91 10.35
C SER A 150 22.97 2.13 9.89
N GLY A 151 23.45 2.76 8.82
CA GLY A 151 22.92 3.99 8.23
C GLY A 151 23.87 5.18 8.41
N PRO A 152 23.52 6.35 7.84
CA PRO A 152 22.25 6.65 7.15
C PRO A 152 22.08 5.91 5.82
N TYR A 153 20.83 5.59 5.51
CA TYR A 153 20.40 5.14 4.18
C TYR A 153 19.51 6.20 3.55
N PHE A 154 19.74 6.53 2.28
CA PHE A 154 19.06 7.61 1.58
C PHE A 154 18.02 7.07 0.62
N TYR A 155 16.84 7.70 0.60
CA TYR A 155 15.77 7.39 -0.31
C TYR A 155 15.89 8.19 -1.61
N TYR A 156 15.75 7.52 -2.74
CA TYR A 156 15.64 8.17 -4.05
C TYR A 156 14.27 7.89 -4.65
N GLN A 157 13.64 8.97 -5.11
CA GLN A 157 12.28 8.97 -5.63
C GLN A 157 12.26 9.36 -7.11
N ASN A 158 11.35 8.76 -7.86
CA ASN A 158 10.98 9.29 -9.18
C ASN A 158 10.04 10.51 -9.04
N LEU A 159 9.64 11.12 -10.15
CA LEU A 159 8.73 12.29 -10.17
C LEU A 159 7.34 12.03 -9.55
N ARG A 160 6.89 10.77 -9.46
CA ARG A 160 5.63 10.38 -8.80
C ARG A 160 5.79 10.29 -7.28
N GLY A 161 7.02 10.21 -6.78
CA GLY A 161 7.32 9.93 -5.38
C GLY A 161 7.52 8.44 -5.08
N ASP A 162 7.62 7.57 -6.08
CA ASP A 162 7.91 6.15 -5.85
C ASP A 162 9.37 5.99 -5.42
N ILE A 163 9.62 5.26 -4.33
CA ILE A 163 10.99 4.86 -3.97
C ILE A 163 11.51 3.90 -5.04
N VAL A 164 12.52 4.33 -5.81
CA VAL A 164 13.16 3.51 -6.85
C VAL A 164 14.51 2.97 -6.42
N GLU A 165 15.16 3.64 -5.47
CA GLU A 165 16.46 3.23 -4.95
C GLU A 165 16.61 3.61 -3.48
N VAL A 166 17.37 2.80 -2.75
CA VAL A 166 17.93 3.13 -1.44
C VAL A 166 19.45 2.93 -1.50
N SER A 167 20.22 3.95 -1.13
CA SER A 167 21.69 3.90 -1.08
C SER A 167 22.23 4.14 0.33
N ASP A 168 23.48 3.78 0.57
CA ASP A 168 24.28 4.36 1.66
C ASP A 168 25.30 5.36 1.07
N ASN A 169 26.28 5.80 1.87
CA ASN A 169 27.34 6.71 1.42
C ASN A 169 28.29 6.10 0.36
N ASN A 170 28.29 4.78 0.18
CA ASN A 170 29.26 4.06 -0.64
C ASN A 170 28.63 3.49 -1.92
N ALA A 171 27.41 2.97 -1.83
CA ALA A 171 26.76 2.28 -2.94
C ALA A 171 25.24 2.22 -2.83
N THR A 172 24.60 1.95 -3.96
CA THR A 172 23.22 1.47 -4.02
C THR A 172 23.06 0.19 -3.20
N ARG A 173 22.06 0.15 -2.33
CA ARG A 173 21.78 -0.97 -1.43
C ARG A 173 20.56 -1.77 -1.82
N SER A 174 19.56 -1.13 -2.40
CA SER A 174 18.34 -1.78 -2.88
C SER A 174 17.71 -0.98 -4.01
N GLU A 175 17.21 -1.68 -5.01
CA GLU A 175 16.47 -1.10 -6.13
C GLU A 175 15.05 -1.65 -6.16
N TYR A 176 14.11 -0.83 -6.63
CA TYR A 176 12.69 -1.14 -6.61
C TYR A 176 12.06 -0.83 -7.95
N GLN A 177 11.24 -1.76 -8.42
CA GLN A 177 10.52 -1.66 -9.68
C GLN A 177 9.05 -1.99 -9.45
N TYR A 178 8.15 -1.26 -10.09
CA TYR A 178 6.71 -1.41 -9.92
C TYR A 178 6.00 -1.44 -11.26
N ASP A 179 4.88 -2.16 -11.30
CA ASP A 179 3.86 -1.94 -12.33
C ASP A 179 3.21 -0.56 -12.15
N PRO A 180 2.40 -0.09 -13.10
CA PRO A 180 1.75 1.22 -13.02
C PRO A 180 0.87 1.40 -11.78
N TRP A 181 0.39 0.32 -11.17
CA TRP A 181 -0.50 0.29 -10.03
C TRP A 181 0.23 0.05 -8.70
N GLY A 182 1.57 0.03 -8.69
CA GLY A 182 2.40 -0.11 -7.50
C GLY A 182 2.70 -1.55 -7.09
N LYS A 183 2.39 -2.55 -7.92
CA LYS A 183 2.74 -3.94 -7.66
C LYS A 183 4.26 -4.12 -7.87
N PRO A 184 5.02 -4.61 -6.87
CA PRO A 184 6.45 -4.85 -7.04
C PRO A 184 6.73 -5.85 -8.17
N LEU A 185 7.71 -5.54 -9.02
CA LEU A 185 8.17 -6.37 -10.15
C LEU A 185 9.44 -7.16 -9.82
N ASN A 186 10.14 -6.75 -8.76
CA ASN A 186 11.34 -7.38 -8.26
C ASN A 186 11.22 -7.63 -6.75
N THR A 187 12.06 -8.54 -6.24
CA THR A 187 12.30 -8.67 -4.80
C THR A 187 13.59 -7.94 -4.49
N PRO A 188 13.53 -6.77 -3.82
CA PRO A 188 14.70 -5.97 -3.51
C PRO A 188 15.68 -6.77 -2.65
N THR A 189 16.95 -6.77 -3.03
CA THR A 189 18.04 -7.33 -2.21
C THR A 189 18.64 -6.22 -1.35
N GLY A 190 19.38 -6.59 -0.30
CA GLY A 190 20.10 -5.63 0.55
C GLY A 190 19.32 -5.15 1.76
N VAL A 191 19.08 -3.84 1.88
CA VAL A 191 18.52 -3.25 3.11
C VAL A 191 16.99 -3.26 3.09
N SER A 192 16.39 -3.95 4.06
CA SER A 192 14.94 -4.00 4.21
C SER A 192 14.38 -2.69 4.77
N GLN A 193 13.42 -2.11 4.05
CA GLN A 193 12.68 -0.91 4.42
C GLN A 193 11.24 -1.01 3.85
N PRO A 194 10.21 -0.36 4.43
CA PRO A 194 8.82 -0.61 4.04
C PRO A 194 8.23 0.41 3.05
N PHE A 195 8.85 1.57 2.87
CA PHE A 195 8.35 2.63 2.00
C PHE A 195 8.63 2.30 0.52
N ARG A 196 7.59 2.35 -0.30
CA ARG A 196 7.63 1.84 -1.68
C ARG A 196 6.94 2.84 -2.63
N TYR A 197 5.95 2.38 -3.37
CA TYR A 197 5.18 3.16 -4.33
C TYR A 197 4.51 4.38 -3.69
N ALA A 198 4.65 5.55 -4.33
CA ALA A 198 4.27 6.87 -3.86
C ALA A 198 4.67 7.18 -2.40
N GLY A 199 5.75 6.57 -1.91
CA GLY A 199 6.24 6.77 -0.55
C GLY A 199 5.36 6.16 0.54
N TYR A 200 4.43 5.25 0.20
CA TYR A 200 3.57 4.60 1.19
C TYR A 200 4.22 3.35 1.80
N TYR A 201 3.78 3.04 3.03
CA TYR A 201 4.23 1.87 3.76
C TYR A 201 3.60 0.60 3.16
N TYR A 202 4.43 -0.29 2.62
CA TYR A 202 4.03 -1.57 2.06
C TYR A 202 4.11 -2.67 3.11
N ASP A 203 2.98 -3.32 3.37
CA ASP A 203 2.88 -4.49 4.23
C ASP A 203 3.12 -5.75 3.40
N GLU A 204 4.37 -6.22 3.37
CA GLU A 204 4.79 -7.39 2.58
C GLU A 204 3.96 -8.65 2.86
N GLU A 205 3.45 -8.79 4.08
CA GLU A 205 2.64 -9.94 4.50
C GLU A 205 1.24 -10.02 3.84
N THR A 206 0.70 -8.88 3.39
CA THR A 206 -0.61 -8.78 2.73
C THR A 206 -0.53 -8.27 1.29
N GLY A 207 0.58 -7.65 0.92
CA GLY A 207 0.73 -6.94 -0.35
C GLY A 207 -0.07 -5.64 -0.42
N LEU A 208 -0.49 -5.08 0.71
CA LEU A 208 -1.24 -3.83 0.78
C LEU A 208 -0.34 -2.65 1.10
N TYR A 209 -0.72 -1.48 0.60
CA TYR A 209 -0.16 -0.20 1.04
C TYR A 209 -1.04 0.40 2.13
N TYR A 210 -0.42 0.81 3.23
CA TYR A 210 -1.06 1.56 4.30
C TYR A 210 -0.90 3.07 4.04
N LEU A 211 -2.02 3.74 3.76
CA LEU A 211 -2.11 5.18 3.45
C LEU A 211 -2.63 5.99 4.64
N LYS A 212 -2.35 5.56 5.86
CA LYS A 212 -2.82 6.16 7.12
C LYS A 212 -4.31 5.99 7.38
N SER A 213 -5.17 6.42 6.46
CA SER A 213 -6.63 6.32 6.57
C SER A 213 -7.22 5.09 5.87
N ARG A 214 -6.54 4.55 4.85
CA ARG A 214 -7.03 3.43 4.04
C ARG A 214 -5.92 2.48 3.65
N TYR A 215 -6.32 1.29 3.21
CA TYR A 215 -5.45 0.29 2.62
C TYR A 215 -5.70 0.19 1.12
N TYR A 216 -4.64 0.25 0.33
CA TYR A 216 -4.68 0.12 -1.13
C TYR A 216 -4.11 -1.22 -1.56
N SER A 217 -4.85 -1.93 -2.41
CA SER A 217 -4.41 -3.16 -3.06
C SER A 217 -3.85 -2.84 -4.45
N PRO A 218 -2.52 -2.92 -4.66
CA PRO A 218 -1.93 -2.75 -5.98
C PRO A 218 -2.35 -3.90 -6.90
N THR A 219 -2.65 -5.09 -6.38
CA THR A 219 -3.13 -6.22 -7.18
C THR A 219 -4.50 -5.94 -7.78
N LEU A 220 -5.43 -5.35 -7.01
CA LEU A 220 -6.76 -4.97 -7.49
C LEU A 220 -6.78 -3.60 -8.17
N GLY A 221 -5.77 -2.75 -7.93
CA GLY A 221 -5.75 -1.36 -8.39
C GLY A 221 -6.76 -0.48 -7.66
N ARG A 222 -7.09 -0.77 -6.39
CA ARG A 222 -8.12 -0.03 -5.64
C ARG A 222 -7.95 -0.09 -4.12
N PHE A 223 -8.66 0.79 -3.43
CA PHE A 223 -8.78 0.78 -1.97
C PHE A 223 -9.73 -0.33 -1.48
N LEU A 224 -9.45 -0.86 -0.29
CA LEU A 224 -10.32 -1.84 0.38
C LEU A 224 -11.56 -1.19 1.00
N THR A 225 -11.52 0.10 1.29
CA THR A 225 -12.61 0.85 1.93
C THR A 225 -12.97 2.08 1.11
N ARG A 226 -14.21 2.55 1.26
CA ARG A 226 -14.66 3.83 0.71
C ARG A 226 -13.95 5.00 1.41
N ASP A 227 -13.99 6.17 0.79
CA ASP A 227 -13.48 7.37 1.45
C ASP A 227 -14.41 7.78 2.59
N GLY A 228 -13.89 7.88 3.81
CA GLY A 228 -14.65 8.23 5.00
C GLY A 228 -14.85 9.74 5.19
N TYR A 229 -14.08 10.58 4.50
CA TYR A 229 -14.14 12.04 4.66
C TYR A 229 -14.63 12.71 3.38
N GLY A 230 -15.87 13.17 3.39
CA GLY A 230 -16.49 13.91 2.28
C GLY A 230 -15.91 15.29 1.96
N TYR A 231 -14.83 15.75 2.62
CA TYR A 231 -14.22 17.06 2.39
C TYR A 231 -12.69 17.05 2.60
N ILE A 232 -11.96 16.95 1.49
CA ILE A 232 -10.66 17.57 1.12
C ILE A 232 -9.98 16.60 0.14
N VAL A 233 -10.06 16.97 -1.13
CA VAL A 233 -9.40 16.32 -2.25
C VAL A 233 -7.91 16.54 -2.11
N ILE A 234 -7.16 15.53 -1.63
CA ILE A 234 -5.83 15.23 -2.16
C ILE A 234 -5.66 13.71 -2.05
N LEU A 235 -5.44 13.05 -3.19
CA LEU A 235 -5.24 11.60 -3.37
C LEU A 235 -6.52 10.77 -3.56
N GLN A 236 -7.41 11.22 -4.45
CA GLN A 236 -8.19 10.27 -5.22
C GLN A 236 -7.25 9.65 -6.26
N ASN A 237 -6.88 8.40 -6.00
CA ASN A 237 -6.26 7.46 -6.92
C ASN A 237 -4.72 7.49 -6.98
N LEU A 238 -4.13 6.38 -6.54
CA LEU A 238 -2.84 5.86 -7.01
C LEU A 238 -2.92 5.38 -8.49
N CYS A 239 -3.84 5.94 -9.28
CA CYS A 239 -4.11 5.52 -10.65
C CYS A 239 -3.12 6.21 -11.61
N PRO A 240 -2.57 5.49 -12.60
CA PRO A 240 -1.74 6.05 -13.65
C PRO A 240 -2.35 7.19 -14.49
N SER A 241 -3.65 7.50 -14.33
CA SER A 241 -4.36 8.49 -15.16
C SER A 241 -3.91 9.94 -14.96
N ASP A 242 -3.16 10.24 -13.89
CA ASP A 242 -2.91 11.63 -13.48
C ASP A 242 -1.51 12.14 -13.86
N LEU A 243 -0.73 11.38 -14.65
CA LEU A 243 0.68 11.71 -14.94
C LEU A 243 1.04 11.72 -16.42
N HIS A 244 0.18 12.25 -17.30
CA HIS A 244 0.61 12.69 -18.62
C HIS A 244 0.05 14.08 -18.93
N ASN A 245 0.83 15.10 -18.57
CA ASN A 245 0.94 16.37 -19.29
C ASN A 245 2.15 17.14 -18.74
N ASN A 246 3.29 17.02 -19.44
CA ASN A 246 4.13 18.13 -19.90
C ASN A 246 5.23 17.58 -20.81
#